data_AF-A0A524NTY5-F1
#
_entry.id   AF-A0A524NTY5-F1
#
_cell.length_a   1.000
_cell.length_b   1.000
_cell.length_c   1.000
_cell.angle_alpha   90.00
_cell.angle_beta   90.00
_cell.angle_gamma   90.00
#
_symmetry.space_group_name_H-M   'P 1'
#
loop_
_entity.id
_entity.type
_entity.pdbx_description
1 polymer ?
#
loop_
_entity_poly.entity_id
_entity_poly.type
_entity_poly.pdbx_seq_one_letter_code
_entity_poly.pdbx_strand_id
1 'polypeptide(L)'
;MEHKSGFVNIIGKPNVGKSTLMNAMVGEKLSIITAKAQTTRHRIHGILNTAEYQIIFSDTPGILEAKYKLQENMLKAARSALVDADILIYLIEIGERPDPENEFLQKVSKAKVPVLLVINKIDKSSQEEVISCMEQWEQLLPKAEKIPISALKKFNVESVFNRILHHLPESPPYFPKDALTDKSERFFAGEMIREKILLHYKQEIPYAVEVEIESFKEDTKLIRISALIYVERDSQKGILIGNEGKALKRVGRESRLDME
;
A
#
# COMPACT_ATOMS: atom_id res chain seq x y z
N MET A 1 14.75 -18.84 22.53
CA MET A 1 14.43 -18.85 21.08
C MET A 1 14.78 -17.47 20.57
N GLU A 2 15.64 -17.39 19.55
CA GLU A 2 15.96 -16.12 18.89
C GLU A 2 14.70 -15.60 18.21
N HIS A 3 14.31 -14.37 18.54
CA HIS A 3 13.19 -13.70 17.89
C HIS A 3 13.63 -13.25 16.49
N LYS A 4 12.75 -13.34 15.49
CA LYS A 4 13.03 -12.86 14.14
C LYS A 4 12.30 -11.55 13.88
N SER A 5 12.98 -10.55 13.35
CA SER A 5 12.37 -9.24 13.15
C SER A 5 12.98 -8.51 11.96
N GLY A 6 12.15 -7.96 11.08
CA GLY A 6 12.66 -7.29 9.88
C GLY A 6 11.63 -6.54 9.05
N PHE A 7 12.13 -5.67 8.18
CA PHE A 7 11.36 -4.82 7.28
C PHE A 7 11.11 -5.51 5.94
N VAL A 8 9.84 -5.64 5.59
CA VAL A 8 9.38 -6.23 4.32
C VAL A 8 8.72 -5.16 3.48
N ASN A 9 9.44 -4.70 2.45
CA ASN A 9 8.97 -3.58 1.63
C ASN A 9 8.24 -4.07 0.38
N ILE A 10 6.98 -3.65 0.21
CA ILE A 10 6.15 -4.00 -0.95
C ILE A 10 6.23 -2.88 -1.97
N ILE A 11 6.75 -3.20 -3.16
CA ILE A 11 7.01 -2.27 -4.25
C ILE A 11 6.38 -2.77 -5.55
N GLY A 12 6.11 -1.85 -6.48
CA GLY A 12 5.46 -2.16 -7.75
C GLY A 12 4.71 -0.95 -8.32
N LYS A 13 4.25 -1.07 -9.57
CA LYS A 13 3.47 -0.02 -10.25
C LYS A 13 2.18 0.31 -9.47
N PRO A 14 1.53 1.47 -9.70
CA PRO A 14 0.19 1.74 -9.16
C PRO A 14 -0.80 0.62 -9.50
N ASN A 15 -1.77 0.37 -8.63
CA ASN A 15 -2.88 -0.57 -8.84
C ASN A 15 -2.55 -2.07 -9.00
N VAL A 16 -1.29 -2.49 -8.88
CA VAL A 16 -0.89 -3.92 -8.90
C VAL A 16 -1.36 -4.70 -7.67
N GLY A 17 -1.88 -4.02 -6.64
CA GLY A 17 -2.49 -4.65 -5.45
C GLY A 17 -1.62 -4.68 -4.20
N LYS A 18 -0.66 -3.76 -4.05
CA LYS A 18 0.26 -3.67 -2.89
C LYS A 18 -0.49 -3.57 -1.56
N SER A 19 -1.37 -2.59 -1.43
CA SER A 19 -2.21 -2.38 -0.25
C SER A 19 -3.15 -3.55 0.03
N THR A 20 -3.65 -4.23 -1.02
CA THR A 20 -4.48 -5.44 -0.87
C THR A 20 -3.67 -6.58 -0.28
N LEU A 21 -2.44 -6.79 -0.75
CA LEU A 21 -1.54 -7.80 -0.20
C LEU A 21 -1.16 -7.48 1.25
N MET A 22 -0.80 -6.23 1.55
CA MET A 22 -0.47 -5.81 2.91
C MET A 22 -1.65 -6.05 3.87
N ASN A 23 -2.84 -5.56 3.54
CA ASN A 23 -4.01 -5.74 4.40
C ASN A 23 -4.35 -7.23 4.57
N ALA A 24 -4.16 -8.07 3.54
CA ALA A 24 -4.36 -9.50 3.64
C ALA A 24 -3.34 -10.20 4.56
N MET A 25 -2.09 -9.71 4.62
CA MET A 25 -1.03 -10.25 5.47
C MET A 25 -1.12 -9.78 6.92
N VAL A 26 -1.48 -8.51 7.13
CA VAL A 26 -1.64 -7.94 8.48
C VAL A 26 -2.96 -8.39 9.11
N GLY A 27 -3.99 -8.66 8.29
CA GLY A 27 -5.32 -9.02 8.76
C GLY A 27 -6.24 -7.82 9.00
N GLU A 28 -5.69 -6.61 8.97
CA GLU A 28 -6.40 -5.35 9.20
C GLU A 28 -6.35 -4.42 7.97
N LYS A 29 -7.35 -3.54 7.84
CA LYS A 29 -7.40 -2.55 6.75
C LYS A 29 -6.59 -1.30 7.10
N LEU A 30 -5.28 -1.33 6.83
CA LEU A 30 -4.38 -0.20 7.10
C LEU A 30 -4.14 0.72 5.90
N SER A 31 -4.34 0.24 4.67
CA SER A 31 -4.22 1.05 3.46
C SER A 31 -5.51 1.11 2.64
N ILE A 32 -5.71 2.22 1.93
CA ILE A 32 -6.84 2.43 1.00
C ILE A 32 -6.75 1.46 -0.19
N ILE A 33 -7.86 0.78 -0.50
CA ILE A 33 -7.98 -0.13 -1.65
C ILE A 33 -9.02 0.44 -2.65
N THR A 34 -8.57 0.87 -3.83
CA THR A 34 -9.45 1.29 -4.93
C THR A 34 -8.77 1.07 -6.28
N ALA A 35 -9.55 1.09 -7.37
CA ALA A 35 -9.03 1.04 -8.74
C ALA A 35 -8.41 2.36 -9.20
N LYS A 36 -8.61 3.47 -8.46
CA LYS A 36 -7.95 4.73 -8.75
C LYS A 36 -6.45 4.64 -8.45
N ALA A 37 -5.64 5.29 -9.27
CA ALA A 37 -4.21 5.38 -9.02
C ALA A 37 -3.90 6.28 -7.80
N GLN A 38 -2.65 6.29 -7.35
CA GLN A 38 -2.15 7.19 -6.29
C GLN A 38 -2.92 7.09 -4.96
N THR A 39 -3.38 5.88 -4.61
CA THR A 39 -4.03 5.60 -3.32
C THR A 39 -3.07 5.82 -2.17
N THR A 40 -1.90 5.21 -2.19
CA THR A 40 -0.88 5.36 -1.14
C THR A 40 0.04 6.54 -1.47
N ARG A 41 -0.05 7.62 -0.68
CA ARG A 41 0.84 8.80 -0.80
C ARG A 41 1.95 8.82 0.25
N HIS A 42 1.67 8.26 1.42
CA HIS A 42 2.59 8.14 2.53
C HIS A 42 3.02 6.68 2.69
N ARG A 43 4.26 6.46 3.12
CA ARG A 43 4.70 5.15 3.59
C ARG A 43 3.94 4.81 4.87
N ILE A 44 3.28 3.67 4.90
CA ILE A 44 2.57 3.13 6.08
C ILE A 44 3.22 1.81 6.45
N HIS A 45 3.55 1.66 7.72
CA HIS A 45 3.99 0.37 8.27
C HIS A 45 2.80 -0.41 8.78
N GLY A 46 2.66 -1.65 8.32
CA GLY A 46 1.78 -2.65 8.90
C GLY A 46 2.61 -3.64 9.69
N ILE A 47 2.37 -3.74 11.00
CA ILE A 47 3.20 -4.50 11.92
C ILE A 47 2.45 -5.77 12.31
N LEU A 48 3.00 -6.92 11.94
CA LEU A 48 2.50 -8.22 12.37
C LEU A 48 3.41 -8.76 13.47
N ASN A 49 2.85 -8.89 14.67
CA ASN A 49 3.57 -9.28 15.89
C ASN A 49 3.14 -10.64 16.40
N THR A 50 4.12 -11.49 16.73
CA THR A 50 3.89 -12.74 17.48
C THR A 50 4.92 -12.88 18.61
N ALA A 51 4.85 -13.99 19.35
CA ALA A 51 5.89 -14.32 20.32
C ALA A 51 7.25 -14.60 19.64
N GLU A 52 7.23 -15.17 18.44
CA GLU A 52 8.40 -15.71 17.74
C GLU A 52 9.00 -14.73 16.72
N TYR A 53 8.18 -13.86 16.13
CA TYR A 53 8.63 -12.91 15.12
C TYR A 53 7.85 -11.59 15.09
N GLN A 54 8.45 -10.57 14.48
CA GLN A 54 7.85 -9.30 14.12
C GLN A 54 8.13 -8.99 12.63
N ILE A 55 7.08 -8.87 11.82
CA ILE A 55 7.21 -8.46 10.42
C ILE A 55 6.70 -7.04 10.28
N ILE A 56 7.54 -6.14 9.77
CA ILE A 56 7.17 -4.75 9.49
C ILE A 56 6.97 -4.61 7.99
N PHE A 57 5.73 -4.78 7.54
CA PHE A 57 5.35 -4.51 6.16
C PHE A 57 5.39 -3.01 5.89
N SER A 58 5.89 -2.62 4.72
CA SER A 58 5.77 -1.25 4.25
C SER A 58 4.98 -1.20 2.96
N ASP A 59 3.80 -0.58 2.99
CA ASP A 59 3.11 -0.16 1.78
C ASP A 59 3.74 1.15 1.28
N THR A 60 4.17 1.13 0.03
CA THR A 60 4.86 2.26 -0.59
C THR A 60 4.02 2.85 -1.72
N PRO A 61 4.12 4.17 -1.96
CA PRO A 61 3.57 4.77 -3.15
C PRO A 61 3.99 4.02 -4.42
N GLY A 62 3.05 3.83 -5.36
CA GLY A 62 3.35 3.12 -6.61
C GLY A 62 4.45 3.83 -7.42
N ILE A 63 5.32 3.04 -8.05
CA ILE A 63 6.42 3.57 -8.87
C ILE A 63 5.82 4.18 -10.14
N LEU A 64 6.04 5.47 -10.35
CA LEU A 64 5.50 6.25 -11.45
C LEU A 64 6.48 7.33 -11.89
N GLU A 65 6.39 7.75 -13.14
CA GLU A 65 7.11 8.94 -13.63
C GLU A 65 6.54 10.19 -12.96
N ALA A 66 7.40 10.93 -12.26
CA ALA A 66 7.00 12.12 -11.55
C ALA A 66 6.79 13.30 -12.53
N LYS A 67 5.60 13.88 -12.48
CA LYS A 67 5.19 15.07 -13.25
C LYS A 67 5.06 16.32 -12.39
N TYR A 68 4.94 16.16 -11.07
CA TYR A 68 4.77 17.26 -10.10
C TYR A 68 5.33 16.88 -8.73
N LYS A 69 5.53 17.88 -7.86
CA LYS A 69 6.25 17.75 -6.58
C LYS A 69 5.76 16.63 -5.66
N LEU A 70 4.44 16.40 -5.59
CA LEU A 70 3.88 15.29 -4.79
C LEU A 70 4.40 13.94 -5.31
N GLN A 71 4.41 13.74 -6.62
CA GLN A 71 4.91 12.51 -7.24
C GLN A 71 6.42 12.35 -7.06
N GLU A 72 7.19 13.43 -7.08
CA GLU A 72 8.63 13.38 -6.76
C GLU A 72 8.85 12.90 -5.32
N ASN A 73 8.07 13.39 -4.36
CA ASN A 73 8.13 12.97 -2.96
C ASN A 73 7.69 11.51 -2.79
N MET A 74 6.64 11.07 -3.50
CA MET A 74 6.22 9.67 -3.54
C MET A 74 7.33 8.76 -4.08
N LEU A 75 8.00 9.18 -5.15
CA LEU A 75 9.13 8.43 -5.72
C LEU A 75 10.33 8.36 -4.77
N LYS A 76 10.63 9.45 -4.05
CA LYS A 76 11.65 9.45 -2.98
C LYS A 76 11.31 8.44 -1.88
N ALA A 77 10.06 8.40 -1.44
CA ALA A 77 9.59 7.44 -0.43
C ALA A 77 9.74 5.99 -0.93
N ALA A 78 9.35 5.70 -2.17
CA ALA A 78 9.51 4.37 -2.79
C ALA A 78 11.01 3.98 -2.93
N ARG A 79 11.88 4.92 -3.27
CA ARG A 79 13.33 4.69 -3.36
C ARG A 79 13.98 4.44 -2.00
N SER A 80 13.58 5.18 -0.96
CA SER A 80 14.06 4.93 0.42
C SER A 80 13.72 3.51 0.89
N ALA A 81 12.54 3.01 0.53
CA ALA A 81 12.13 1.65 0.86
C ALA A 81 12.99 0.57 0.18
N LEU A 82 13.77 0.87 -0.86
CA LEU A 82 14.74 -0.12 -1.37
C LEU A 82 15.96 -0.27 -0.45
N VAL A 83 16.32 0.77 0.29
CA VAL A 83 17.53 0.81 1.12
C VAL A 83 17.29 0.15 2.47
N ASP A 84 16.11 0.37 3.06
CA ASP A 84 15.78 -0.07 4.42
C ASP A 84 15.14 -1.48 4.47
N ALA A 85 15.15 -2.24 3.37
CA ALA A 85 14.47 -3.54 3.30
C ALA A 85 15.38 -4.68 3.75
N ASP A 86 14.91 -5.54 4.65
CA ASP A 86 15.50 -6.86 4.88
C ASP A 86 15.01 -7.87 3.84
N ILE A 87 13.78 -7.69 3.35
CA ILE A 87 13.15 -8.50 2.30
C ILE A 87 12.38 -7.58 1.37
N LEU A 88 12.48 -7.82 0.06
CA LEU A 88 11.82 -7.02 -0.95
C LEU A 88 10.75 -7.81 -1.69
N ILE A 89 9.51 -7.32 -1.66
CA ILE A 89 8.41 -7.88 -2.46
C ILE A 89 8.22 -7.00 -3.69
N TYR A 90 8.61 -7.50 -4.85
CA TYR A 90 8.30 -6.88 -6.14
C TYR A 90 6.97 -7.44 -6.66
N LEU A 91 5.92 -6.65 -6.51
CA LEU A 91 4.56 -7.01 -6.89
C LEU A 91 4.24 -6.51 -8.30
N ILE A 92 3.85 -7.42 -9.17
CA ILE A 92 3.38 -7.12 -10.54
C ILE A 92 1.95 -7.59 -10.72
N GLU A 93 1.29 -7.08 -11.76
CA GLU A 93 0.00 -7.61 -12.24
C GLU A 93 0.23 -8.58 -13.40
N ILE A 94 -0.57 -9.64 -13.46
CA ILE A 94 -0.53 -10.57 -14.61
C ILE A 94 -0.75 -9.81 -15.93
N GLY A 95 0.03 -10.16 -16.96
CA GLY A 95 0.07 -9.45 -18.24
C GLY A 95 1.01 -8.22 -18.26
N GLU A 96 1.56 -7.80 -17.12
CA GLU A 96 2.63 -6.81 -17.09
C GLU A 96 3.90 -7.39 -17.71
N ARG A 97 4.39 -6.72 -18.77
CA ARG A 97 5.66 -7.07 -19.39
C ARG A 97 6.81 -6.43 -18.63
N PRO A 98 7.90 -7.17 -18.43
CA PRO A 98 9.10 -6.58 -17.90
C PRO A 98 9.65 -5.51 -18.86
N ASP A 99 10.24 -4.48 -18.28
CA ASP A 99 10.90 -3.40 -19.00
C ASP A 99 12.37 -3.32 -18.57
N PRO A 100 13.33 -3.79 -19.39
CA PRO A 100 14.76 -3.75 -19.07
C PRO A 100 15.31 -2.34 -18.86
N GLU A 101 14.70 -1.33 -19.47
CA GLU A 101 15.12 0.07 -19.38
C GLU A 101 14.64 0.74 -18.08
N ASN A 102 13.77 0.05 -17.33
CA ASN A 102 13.26 0.54 -16.07
C ASN A 102 14.37 0.62 -15.01
N GLU A 103 14.82 1.84 -14.70
CA GLU A 103 15.85 2.14 -13.69
C GLU A 103 15.53 1.49 -12.33
N PHE A 104 14.26 1.42 -11.96
CA PHE A 104 13.83 0.85 -10.69
C PHE A 104 13.98 -0.67 -10.69
N LEU A 105 13.59 -1.35 -11.78
CA LEU A 105 13.81 -2.78 -11.94
C LEU A 105 15.29 -3.15 -11.89
N GLN A 106 16.15 -2.33 -12.49
CA GLN A 106 17.61 -2.50 -12.41
C GLN A 106 18.16 -2.36 -10.98
N LYS A 107 17.53 -1.54 -10.14
CA LYS A 107 17.89 -1.44 -8.71
C LYS A 107 17.42 -2.68 -7.95
N VAL A 108 16.22 -3.17 -8.24
CA VAL A 108 15.69 -4.42 -7.66
C VAL A 108 16.58 -5.61 -8.00
N SER A 109 17.02 -5.74 -9.26
CA SER A 109 17.90 -6.85 -9.68
C SER A 109 19.28 -6.83 -9.02
N LYS A 110 19.74 -5.65 -8.59
CA LYS A 110 21.00 -5.43 -7.87
C LYS A 110 20.83 -5.43 -6.35
N ALA A 111 19.61 -5.65 -5.83
CA ALA A 111 19.36 -5.71 -4.40
C ALA A 111 20.19 -6.86 -3.78
N LYS A 112 20.77 -6.59 -2.60
CA LYS A 112 21.53 -7.61 -1.84
C LYS A 112 20.64 -8.46 -0.95
N VAL A 113 19.41 -8.02 -0.74
CA VAL A 113 18.40 -8.68 0.08
C VAL A 113 17.56 -9.66 -0.74
N PRO A 114 16.91 -10.66 -0.11
CA PRO A 114 16.00 -11.55 -0.80
C PRO A 114 14.89 -10.79 -1.53
N VAL A 115 14.66 -11.15 -2.79
CA VAL A 115 13.59 -10.56 -3.62
C VAL A 115 12.53 -11.63 -3.88
N LEU A 116 11.29 -11.33 -3.50
CA LEU A 116 10.12 -12.13 -3.84
C LEU A 116 9.39 -11.43 -4.99
N LEU A 117 9.43 -12.04 -6.18
CA LEU A 117 8.63 -11.59 -7.32
C LEU A 117 7.21 -12.17 -7.16
N VAL A 118 6.27 -11.32 -6.78
CA VAL A 118 4.90 -11.74 -6.55
C VAL A 118 4.04 -11.34 -7.75
N ILE A 119 3.43 -12.32 -8.41
CA ILE A 119 2.62 -12.13 -9.62
C ILE A 119 1.17 -12.14 -9.20
N ASN A 120 0.55 -10.97 -9.12
CA ASN A 120 -0.79 -10.80 -8.56
C ASN A 120 -1.89 -10.85 -9.63
N LYS A 121 -3.13 -11.03 -9.15
CA LYS A 121 -4.36 -11.06 -9.94
C LYS A 121 -4.44 -12.22 -10.94
N ILE A 122 -3.81 -13.36 -10.61
CA ILE A 122 -3.87 -14.56 -11.45
C ILE A 122 -5.28 -15.14 -11.58
N ASP A 123 -6.24 -14.71 -10.75
CA ASP A 123 -7.65 -15.03 -10.88
C ASP A 123 -8.30 -14.56 -12.20
N LYS A 124 -7.58 -13.72 -12.95
CA LYS A 124 -7.99 -13.21 -14.27
C LYS A 124 -7.29 -13.89 -15.45
N SER A 125 -6.51 -14.94 -15.20
CA SER A 125 -5.62 -15.54 -16.19
C SER A 125 -5.63 -17.05 -16.18
N SER A 126 -5.19 -17.64 -17.29
CA SER A 126 -4.99 -19.09 -17.40
C SER A 126 -3.66 -19.53 -16.76
N GLN A 127 -3.52 -20.83 -16.54
CA GLN A 127 -2.27 -21.40 -16.02
C GLN A 127 -1.10 -21.19 -16.98
N GLU A 128 -1.35 -21.29 -18.30
CA GLU A 128 -0.34 -21.06 -19.33
C GLU A 128 0.16 -19.62 -19.34
N GLU A 129 -0.74 -18.64 -19.14
CA GLU A 129 -0.38 -17.22 -19.04
C GLU A 129 0.51 -16.94 -17.82
N VAL A 130 0.21 -17.57 -16.68
CA VAL A 130 1.01 -17.44 -15.46
C VAL A 130 2.41 -18.01 -15.65
N ILE A 131 2.53 -19.21 -16.24
CA ILE A 131 3.83 -19.84 -16.52
C ILE A 131 4.65 -18.96 -17.47
N SER A 132 4.05 -18.50 -18.56
CA SER A 132 4.73 -17.63 -19.53
C SER A 132 5.19 -16.31 -18.89
N CYS A 133 4.39 -15.73 -18.00
CA CYS A 133 4.78 -14.54 -17.24
C CYS A 133 5.99 -14.83 -16.34
N MET A 134 5.97 -15.93 -15.59
CA MET A 134 7.10 -16.33 -14.72
C MET A 134 8.41 -16.48 -15.49
N GLU A 135 8.37 -17.08 -16.68
CA GLU A 135 9.52 -17.25 -17.57
C GLU A 135 10.06 -15.91 -18.09
N GLN A 136 9.19 -15.00 -18.53
CA GLN A 136 9.60 -13.67 -19.01
C GLN A 136 10.35 -12.89 -17.92
N TRP A 137 9.87 -12.97 -16.68
CA TRP A 137 10.49 -12.25 -15.57
C TRP A 137 11.74 -12.96 -15.00
N GLU A 138 11.94 -14.26 -15.26
CA GLU A 138 13.20 -14.98 -14.94
C GLU A 138 14.42 -14.31 -15.55
N GLN A 139 14.28 -13.84 -16.79
CA GLN A 139 15.41 -13.26 -17.52
C GLN A 139 15.95 -11.98 -16.87
N LEU A 140 15.10 -11.23 -16.17
CA LEU A 140 15.47 -9.94 -15.56
C LEU A 140 15.68 -10.01 -14.05
N LEU A 141 14.98 -10.92 -13.38
CA LEU A 141 15.12 -11.15 -11.94
C LEU A 141 15.43 -12.64 -11.66
N PRO A 142 16.57 -13.16 -12.14
CA PRO A 142 16.91 -14.59 -12.00
C PRO A 142 17.18 -15.03 -10.56
N LYS A 143 17.39 -14.07 -9.65
CA LYS A 143 17.58 -14.33 -8.21
C LYS A 143 16.29 -14.24 -7.41
N ALA A 144 15.20 -13.76 -8.02
CA ALA A 144 13.95 -13.55 -7.32
C ALA A 144 13.15 -14.85 -7.26
N GLU A 145 12.53 -15.10 -6.11
CA GLU A 145 11.60 -16.21 -5.96
C GLU A 145 10.23 -15.81 -6.50
N LYS A 146 9.71 -16.57 -7.46
CA LYS A 146 8.44 -16.24 -8.12
C LYS A 146 7.28 -16.91 -7.43
N ILE A 147 6.28 -16.12 -7.03
CA ILE A 147 5.10 -16.61 -6.32
C ILE A 147 3.85 -16.02 -6.97
N PRO A 148 3.09 -16.81 -7.76
CA PRO A 148 1.82 -16.37 -8.31
C PRO A 148 0.73 -16.37 -7.24
N ILE A 149 -0.02 -15.28 -7.11
CA ILE A 149 -1.08 -15.12 -6.10
C ILE A 149 -2.33 -14.45 -6.67
N SER A 150 -3.43 -14.58 -5.93
CA SER A 150 -4.52 -13.61 -5.97
C SER A 150 -4.72 -13.03 -4.58
N ALA A 151 -4.21 -11.81 -4.35
CA ALA A 151 -4.38 -11.11 -3.09
C ALA A 151 -5.86 -10.89 -2.75
N LEU A 152 -6.69 -10.60 -3.77
CA LEU A 152 -8.13 -10.40 -3.60
C LEU A 152 -8.85 -11.68 -3.17
N LYS A 153 -8.49 -12.82 -3.76
CA LYS A 153 -9.07 -14.14 -3.43
C LYS A 153 -8.35 -14.84 -2.28
N LYS A 154 -7.34 -14.20 -1.69
CA LYS A 154 -6.42 -14.80 -0.70
C LYS A 154 -5.76 -16.10 -1.17
N PHE A 155 -5.65 -16.32 -2.48
CA PHE A 155 -5.05 -17.52 -3.05
C PHE A 155 -3.53 -17.41 -3.01
N ASN A 156 -2.87 -18.44 -2.46
CA ASN A 156 -1.41 -18.59 -2.37
C ASN A 156 -0.67 -17.46 -1.64
N VAL A 157 -1.39 -16.60 -0.90
CA VAL A 157 -0.79 -15.52 -0.07
C VAL A 157 0.05 -16.10 1.06
N GLU A 158 -0.38 -17.25 1.61
CA GLU A 158 0.36 -17.99 2.65
C GLU A 158 1.76 -18.41 2.18
N SER A 159 1.93 -18.80 0.91
CA SER A 159 3.25 -19.13 0.37
C SER A 159 4.19 -17.92 0.40
N VAL A 160 3.70 -16.72 0.08
CA VAL A 160 4.49 -15.49 0.20
C VAL A 160 4.88 -15.27 1.66
N PHE A 161 3.93 -15.44 2.58
CA PHE A 161 4.16 -15.31 4.02
C PHE A 161 5.24 -16.27 4.55
N ASN A 162 5.17 -17.55 4.16
CA ASN A 162 6.14 -18.56 4.58
C ASN A 162 7.55 -18.24 4.05
N ARG A 163 7.67 -17.70 2.83
CA ARG A 163 8.96 -17.27 2.28
C ARG A 163 9.50 -16.03 3.00
N ILE A 164 8.65 -15.12 3.45
CA ILE A 164 9.06 -13.99 4.30
C ILE A 164 9.64 -14.52 5.61
N LEU A 165 8.93 -15.40 6.32
CA LEU A 165 9.40 -15.97 7.59
C LEU A 165 10.72 -16.74 7.45
N HIS A 166 10.91 -17.41 6.32
CA HIS A 166 12.16 -18.12 6.01
C HIS A 166 13.36 -17.16 5.92
N HIS A 167 13.17 -16.01 5.27
CA HIS A 167 14.21 -14.99 5.05
C HIS A 167 14.35 -13.96 6.16
N LEU A 168 13.43 -13.94 7.13
CA LEU A 168 13.42 -12.95 8.19
C LEU A 168 14.67 -13.09 9.08
N PRO A 169 15.43 -12.01 9.31
CA PRO A 169 16.65 -12.08 10.10
C PRO A 169 16.35 -12.23 11.60
N GLU A 170 17.31 -12.79 12.32
CA GLU A 170 17.28 -12.81 13.79
C GLU A 170 17.56 -11.40 14.31
N SER A 171 16.62 -10.87 15.10
CA SER A 171 16.68 -9.52 15.64
C SER A 171 15.65 -9.36 16.76
N PRO A 172 15.91 -8.54 17.79
CA PRO A 172 14.86 -8.09 18.69
C PRO A 172 13.74 -7.36 17.91
N PRO A 173 12.52 -7.29 18.47
CA PRO A 173 11.44 -6.50 17.90
C PRO A 173 11.81 -5.02 17.85
N TYR A 174 11.47 -4.35 16.75
CA TYR A 174 11.64 -2.90 16.56
C TYR A 174 10.52 -2.08 17.21
N PHE A 175 9.31 -2.64 17.27
CA PHE A 175 8.11 -2.00 17.81
C PHE A 175 7.54 -2.74 19.02
N PRO A 176 6.72 -2.05 19.86
CA PRO A 176 5.91 -2.71 20.88
C PRO A 176 5.04 -3.84 20.30
N LYS A 177 4.77 -4.88 21.10
CA LYS A 177 4.04 -6.07 20.62
C LYS A 177 2.56 -5.84 20.32
N ASP A 178 1.99 -4.78 20.87
CA ASP A 178 0.63 -4.28 20.66
C ASP A 178 0.52 -3.29 19.49
N ALA A 179 1.65 -2.84 18.93
CA ALA A 179 1.64 -1.95 17.78
C ALA A 179 1.19 -2.69 16.51
N LEU A 180 0.16 -2.16 15.85
CA LEU A 180 -0.31 -2.61 14.54
C LEU A 180 0.28 -1.79 13.39
N THR A 181 0.70 -0.56 13.65
CA THR A 181 1.16 0.40 12.64
C THR A 181 1.96 1.56 13.26
N ASP A 182 2.68 2.32 12.43
CA ASP A 182 3.42 3.53 12.81
C ASP A 182 2.57 4.80 12.79
N LYS A 183 1.32 4.72 12.33
CA LYS A 183 0.42 5.87 12.15
C LYS A 183 -0.56 6.03 13.31
N SER A 184 -0.96 7.27 13.55
CA SER A 184 -1.98 7.60 14.55
C SER A 184 -3.40 7.36 14.02
N GLU A 185 -4.37 7.17 14.92
CA GLU A 185 -5.80 7.09 14.56
C GLU A 185 -6.27 8.33 13.80
N ARG A 186 -5.72 9.51 14.11
CA ARG A 186 -5.98 10.76 13.36
C ARG A 186 -5.60 10.63 11.89
N PHE A 187 -4.46 10.00 11.60
CA PHE A 187 -4.06 9.74 10.22
C PHE A 187 -5.08 8.83 9.52
N PHE A 188 -5.49 7.73 10.14
CA PHE A 188 -6.48 6.83 9.55
C PHE A 188 -7.85 7.48 9.35
N ALA A 189 -8.28 8.34 10.27
CA ALA A 189 -9.51 9.10 10.08
C ALA A 189 -9.44 10.00 8.83
N GLY A 190 -8.30 10.65 8.59
CA GLY A 190 -8.04 11.40 7.37
C GLY A 190 -8.06 10.51 6.12
N GLU A 191 -7.41 9.34 6.19
CA GLU A 191 -7.37 8.37 5.09
C GLU A 191 -8.74 7.79 4.75
N MET A 192 -9.59 7.51 5.73
CA MET A 192 -10.97 7.05 5.52
C MET A 192 -11.79 8.10 4.77
N ILE A 193 -11.65 9.39 5.13
CA ILE A 193 -12.29 10.49 4.39
C ILE A 193 -11.76 10.55 2.96
N ARG A 194 -10.44 10.47 2.80
CA ARG A 194 -9.80 10.47 1.49
C ARG A 194 -10.21 9.28 0.63
N GLU A 195 -10.40 8.11 1.22
CA GLU A 195 -10.93 6.93 0.53
C GLU A 195 -12.31 7.21 -0.05
N LYS A 196 -13.23 7.80 0.70
CA LYS A 196 -14.56 8.14 0.17
C LYS A 196 -14.47 9.16 -0.96
N ILE A 197 -13.54 10.12 -0.89
CA ILE A 197 -13.27 11.03 -2.02
C ILE A 197 -12.72 10.25 -3.24
N LEU A 198 -11.80 9.33 -3.00
CA LEU A 198 -11.29 8.38 -3.99
C LEU A 198 -12.34 7.39 -4.50
N LEU A 199 -13.50 7.21 -3.88
CA LEU A 199 -14.57 6.39 -4.41
C LEU A 199 -15.57 7.21 -5.23
N HIS A 200 -15.95 8.40 -4.75
CA HIS A 200 -17.11 9.12 -5.30
C HIS A 200 -16.81 10.14 -6.39
N TYR A 201 -15.62 10.74 -6.38
CA TYR A 201 -15.30 11.79 -7.35
C TYR A 201 -14.62 11.20 -8.59
N LYS A 202 -14.44 11.98 -9.65
CA LYS A 202 -13.76 11.54 -10.87
C LYS A 202 -12.78 12.62 -11.33
N GLN A 203 -12.11 12.36 -12.45
CA GLN A 203 -11.18 13.32 -13.07
C GLN A 203 -10.08 13.72 -12.08
N GLU A 204 -9.77 15.00 -11.96
CA GLU A 204 -8.66 15.51 -11.14
C GLU A 204 -8.96 15.58 -9.64
N ILE A 205 -10.25 15.63 -9.25
CA ILE A 205 -10.66 15.91 -7.86
C ILE A 205 -10.00 14.96 -6.84
N PRO A 206 -9.99 13.63 -7.02
CA PRO A 206 -9.41 12.73 -6.04
C PRO A 206 -7.89 12.89 -5.87
N TYR A 207 -7.22 13.48 -6.85
CA TYR A 207 -5.77 13.67 -6.86
C TYR A 207 -5.37 15.06 -6.36
N ALA A 208 -6.30 16.02 -6.33
CA ALA A 208 -6.09 17.40 -5.90
C ALA A 208 -6.51 17.67 -4.44
N VAL A 209 -6.82 16.63 -3.66
CA VAL A 209 -7.24 16.77 -2.26
C VAL A 209 -6.16 16.39 -1.26
N GLU A 210 -6.17 17.04 -0.10
CA GLU A 210 -5.44 16.64 1.11
C GLU A 210 -6.40 16.74 2.30
N VAL A 211 -6.39 15.75 3.20
CA VAL A 211 -7.29 15.72 4.36
C VAL A 211 -6.48 15.83 5.64
N GLU A 212 -6.75 16.86 6.43
CA GLU A 212 -6.13 17.10 7.72
C GLU A 212 -7.16 16.98 8.84
N ILE A 213 -6.82 16.29 9.93
CA ILE A 213 -7.66 16.24 11.13
C ILE A 213 -7.26 17.36 12.08
N GLU A 214 -8.10 18.39 12.15
CA GLU A 214 -7.89 19.57 13.00
C GLU A 214 -8.15 19.26 14.49
N SER A 215 -9.17 18.44 14.76
CA SER A 215 -9.53 18.05 16.13
C SER A 215 -9.92 16.58 16.17
N PHE A 216 -9.44 15.87 17.19
CA PHE A 216 -9.82 14.50 17.53
C PHE A 216 -9.94 14.43 19.05
N LYS A 217 -11.17 14.44 19.55
CA LYS A 217 -11.47 14.47 20.98
C LYS A 217 -12.34 13.28 21.35
N GLU A 218 -11.80 12.40 22.18
CA GLU A 218 -12.54 11.29 22.78
C GLU A 218 -13.29 11.81 24.01
N ASP A 219 -14.61 11.67 23.98
CA ASP A 219 -15.48 11.85 25.13
C ASP A 219 -16.00 10.46 25.56
N THR A 220 -16.51 10.37 26.78
CA THR A 220 -17.01 9.12 27.39
C THR A 220 -18.05 8.35 26.57
N LYS A 221 -18.77 9.03 25.66
CA LYS A 221 -19.85 8.43 24.85
C LYS A 221 -19.63 8.53 23.35
N LEU A 222 -18.71 9.38 22.88
CA LEU A 222 -18.55 9.68 21.46
C LEU A 222 -17.18 10.31 21.16
N ILE A 223 -16.66 10.04 19.97
CA ILE A 223 -15.46 10.68 19.45
C ILE A 223 -15.86 11.84 18.55
N ARG A 224 -15.33 13.05 18.81
CA ARG A 224 -15.56 14.25 17.98
C ARG A 224 -14.35 14.49 17.09
N ILE A 225 -14.56 14.35 15.78
CA ILE A 225 -13.54 14.55 14.75
C ILE A 225 -13.93 15.77 13.90
N SER A 226 -12.99 16.71 13.74
CA SER A 226 -13.09 17.83 12.79
C SER A 226 -11.99 17.68 11.75
N ALA A 227 -12.38 17.72 10.48
CA ALA A 227 -11.48 17.51 9.34
C ALA A 227 -11.55 18.69 8.37
N LEU A 228 -10.40 19.08 7.85
CA LEU A 228 -10.24 20.05 6.76
C LEU A 228 -9.89 19.29 5.48
N ILE A 229 -10.63 19.55 4.40
CA ILE A 229 -10.34 19.01 3.08
C ILE A 229 -9.83 20.16 2.21
N TYR A 230 -8.54 20.15 1.93
CA TYR A 230 -7.90 21.11 1.04
C TYR A 230 -8.09 20.71 -0.42
N VAL A 231 -8.16 21.69 -1.30
CA VAL A 231 -8.16 21.55 -2.77
C VAL A 231 -7.23 22.59 -3.38
N GLU A 232 -6.76 22.37 -4.60
CA GLU A 232 -5.85 23.29 -5.28
C GLU A 232 -6.56 24.54 -5.84
N ARG A 233 -7.85 24.44 -6.19
CA ARG A 233 -8.62 25.51 -6.86
C ARG A 233 -10.06 25.60 -6.38
N ASP A 234 -10.64 26.80 -6.42
CA ASP A 234 -12.03 27.04 -6.01
C ASP A 234 -13.06 26.25 -6.82
N SER A 235 -12.80 26.01 -8.11
CA SER A 235 -13.67 25.16 -8.94
C SER A 235 -13.79 23.74 -8.39
N GLN A 236 -12.69 23.19 -7.87
CA GLN A 236 -12.65 21.86 -7.27
C GLN A 236 -13.43 21.84 -5.95
N LYS A 237 -13.36 22.93 -5.16
CA LYS A 237 -14.15 23.10 -3.93
C LYS A 237 -15.65 23.00 -4.23
N GLY A 238 -16.11 23.70 -5.26
CA GLY A 238 -17.51 23.64 -5.70
C GLY A 238 -17.96 22.23 -6.06
N ILE A 239 -17.13 21.49 -6.81
CA ILE A 239 -17.39 20.09 -7.18
C ILE A 239 -17.39 19.17 -5.95
N LEU A 240 -16.46 19.37 -5.02
CA LEU A 240 -16.35 18.60 -3.78
C LEU A 240 -17.60 18.75 -2.92
N ILE A 241 -18.06 19.99 -2.72
CA ILE A 241 -19.30 20.29 -2.01
C ILE A 241 -20.50 19.65 -2.74
N GLY A 242 -20.54 19.83 -4.06
CA GLY A 242 -21.61 19.33 -4.93
C GLY A 242 -22.91 20.12 -4.74
N ASN A 243 -23.92 19.78 -5.55
CA ASN A 243 -25.20 20.48 -5.51
C ASN A 243 -25.83 20.41 -4.11
N GLU A 244 -26.13 21.58 -3.52
CA GLU A 244 -26.68 21.73 -2.16
C GLU A 244 -25.87 21.00 -1.07
N GLY A 245 -24.57 20.78 -1.27
CA GLY A 245 -23.72 20.06 -0.32
C GLY A 245 -23.94 18.53 -0.28
N LYS A 246 -24.75 17.97 -1.20
CA LYS A 246 -25.11 16.54 -1.19
C LYS A 246 -23.91 15.62 -1.33
N ALA A 247 -22.91 15.99 -2.14
CA ALA A 247 -21.72 15.18 -2.38
C ALA A 247 -20.85 15.12 -1.12
N LEU A 248 -20.54 16.26 -0.53
CA LEU A 248 -19.75 16.32 0.71
C LEU A 248 -20.48 15.67 1.89
N LYS A 249 -21.81 15.81 1.99
CA LYS A 249 -22.61 15.12 3.00
C LYS A 249 -22.53 13.59 2.86
N ARG A 250 -22.48 13.07 1.62
CA ARG A 250 -22.27 11.65 1.37
C ARG A 250 -20.90 11.19 1.85
N VAL A 251 -19.83 11.93 1.49
CA VAL A 251 -18.47 11.66 1.98
C VAL A 251 -18.46 11.59 3.50
N GLY A 252 -18.91 12.65 4.19
CA GLY A 252 -18.90 12.68 5.66
C GLY A 252 -19.72 11.54 6.30
N ARG A 253 -20.88 11.20 5.73
CA ARG A 253 -21.70 10.10 6.24
C ARG A 253 -21.00 8.75 6.10
N GLU A 254 -20.47 8.44 4.91
CA GLU A 254 -19.82 7.16 4.66
C GLU A 254 -18.48 7.04 5.39
N SER A 255 -17.71 8.13 5.53
CA SER A 255 -16.49 8.12 6.34
C SER A 255 -16.78 7.85 7.81
N ARG A 256 -17.84 8.44 8.36
CA ARG A 256 -18.25 8.18 9.75
C ARG A 256 -18.64 6.71 9.97
N LEU A 257 -19.37 6.12 9.03
CA LEU A 257 -19.76 4.71 9.11
C LEU A 257 -18.54 3.75 9.04
N ASP A 258 -17.46 4.14 8.37
CA ASP A 258 -16.21 3.36 8.35
C ASP A 258 -15.36 3.53 9.62
N MET A 259 -15.58 4.62 10.38
CA MET A 259 -14.88 4.91 11.64
C MET A 259 -15.56 4.28 12.87
N GLU A 260 -16.86 3.99 12.76
CA GLU A 260 -17.70 3.36 13.81
C GLU A 260 -17.57 1.83 13.77
#